data_AF-A0A7C5NG57-F1
#
_entry.id   AF-A0A7C5NG57-F1
#
_cell.length_a   1.000
_cell.length_b   1.000
_cell.length_c   1.000
_cell.angle_alpha   90.00
_cell.angle_beta   90.00
_cell.angle_gamma   90.00
#
_symmetry.space_group_name_H-M   'P 1'
#
loop_
_entity.id
_entity.type
_entity.pdbx_description
1 polymer ?
#
loop_
_entity_poly.entity_id
_entity_poly.type
_entity_poly.pdbx_seq_one_letter_code
_entity_poly.pdbx_strand_id
1 'polypeptide(L)'
;MSAFDQRDQNVINQHNFNVSGNVNFGTIYDRAAFIEELKKLQTELNITILQNSIKDEVALVADLEIQKAILQAEKKTPDKHSLLNHITKAKNLVAGVAGLADALGQAYEKIKLLF
;
A
#
# COMPACT_ATOMS: atom_id res chain seq x y z
N MET A 1 -25.48 24.92 26.03
CA MET A 1 -25.32 24.18 24.76
C MET A 1 -24.19 24.84 24.00
N SER A 2 -23.02 24.20 23.94
CA SER A 2 -21.87 24.71 23.18
C SER A 2 -22.05 24.24 21.74
N ALA A 3 -22.15 25.19 20.81
CA ALA A 3 -22.10 24.92 19.39
C ALA A 3 -20.67 24.51 19.03
N PHE A 4 -20.50 23.27 18.57
CA PHE A 4 -19.25 22.81 17.97
C PHE A 4 -19.05 23.56 16.65
N ASP A 5 -18.08 24.46 16.62
CA ASP A 5 -17.67 25.20 15.44
C ASP A 5 -16.47 24.52 14.78
N GLN A 6 -16.64 24.07 13.53
CA GLN A 6 -15.63 23.32 12.77
C GLN A 6 -14.96 24.18 11.68
N ARG A 7 -15.16 25.51 11.69
CA ARG A 7 -14.74 26.40 10.60
C ARG A 7 -13.22 26.58 10.43
N ASP A 8 -12.41 26.13 11.40
CA ASP A 8 -10.94 26.22 11.37
C ASP A 8 -10.22 24.88 11.23
N GLN A 9 -10.93 23.79 10.93
CA GLN A 9 -10.25 22.54 10.54
C GLN A 9 -9.80 22.63 9.08
N ASN A 10 -8.70 23.37 8.87
CA ASN A 10 -7.95 23.30 7.64
C ASN A 10 -7.21 21.95 7.62
N VAL A 11 -7.84 20.91 7.06
CA VAL A 11 -7.18 19.63 6.79
C VAL A 11 -6.23 19.84 5.61
N ILE A 12 -5.10 20.50 5.86
CA ILE A 12 -4.11 20.89 4.85
C ILE A 12 -3.45 19.68 4.17
N ASN A 13 -3.68 18.46 4.66
CA ASN A 13 -3.23 17.22 4.05
C ASN A 13 -4.38 16.32 3.57
N GLN A 14 -5.47 16.88 3.06
CA GLN A 14 -6.39 16.16 2.16
C GLN A 14 -5.80 16.02 0.73
N HIS A 15 -4.48 15.81 0.62
CA HIS A 15 -4.00 14.97 -0.48
C HIS A 15 -4.44 13.55 -0.15
N ASN A 16 -5.71 13.27 -0.45
CA ASN A 16 -6.19 11.95 -0.80
C ASN A 16 -5.31 11.52 -1.98
N PHE A 17 -4.14 10.97 -1.68
CA PHE A 17 -3.42 10.12 -2.61
C PHE A 17 -4.48 9.12 -3.08
N ASN A 18 -4.79 9.17 -4.37
CA ASN A 18 -5.86 8.37 -4.96
C ASN A 18 -5.48 6.87 -5.02
N VAL A 19 -4.56 6.43 -4.16
CA VAL A 19 -4.24 5.04 -3.88
C VAL A 19 -5.54 4.29 -3.53
N SER A 20 -6.45 4.91 -2.77
CA SER A 20 -7.74 4.28 -2.44
C SER A 20 -8.73 4.19 -3.61
N GLY A 21 -8.50 4.93 -4.70
CA GLY A 21 -9.31 4.86 -5.92
C GLY A 21 -8.72 3.91 -6.98
N ASN A 22 -7.39 3.78 -7.02
CA ASN A 22 -6.69 2.98 -8.03
C ASN A 22 -6.33 1.57 -7.54
N VAL A 23 -6.13 1.39 -6.23
CA VAL A 23 -5.83 0.11 -5.58
C VAL A 23 -7.01 -0.32 -4.70
N ASN A 24 -7.53 -1.53 -4.91
CA ASN A 24 -8.66 -2.05 -4.15
C ASN A 24 -8.47 -3.53 -3.77
N PHE A 25 -8.04 -3.75 -2.52
CA PHE A 25 -7.93 -5.10 -1.95
C PHE A 25 -9.24 -5.65 -1.36
N GLY A 26 -10.28 -4.82 -1.22
CA GLY A 26 -11.56 -5.19 -0.61
C GLY A 26 -12.35 -6.22 -1.42
N THR A 27 -12.23 -6.19 -2.74
CA THR A 27 -13.04 -7.04 -3.66
C THR A 27 -12.24 -8.14 -4.35
N ILE A 28 -11.02 -8.44 -3.90
CA ILE A 28 -10.19 -9.51 -4.49
C ILE A 28 -10.63 -10.87 -3.95
N TYR A 29 -10.71 -11.91 -4.78
CA TYR A 29 -11.05 -13.27 -4.31
C TYR A 29 -10.07 -14.34 -4.77
N ASP A 30 -9.10 -13.97 -5.60
CA ASP A 30 -8.12 -14.89 -6.15
C ASP A 30 -6.73 -14.27 -6.20
N ARG A 31 -5.76 -15.15 -6.44
CA ARG A 31 -4.33 -14.82 -6.46
C ARG A 31 -3.96 -13.88 -7.60
N ALA A 32 -4.58 -14.04 -8.77
CA ALA A 32 -4.24 -13.24 -9.94
C ALA A 32 -4.66 -11.78 -9.73
N ALA A 33 -5.88 -11.56 -9.25
CA ALA A 33 -6.37 -10.25 -8.88
C ALA A 33 -5.54 -9.62 -7.74
N PHE A 34 -5.08 -10.41 -6.77
CA PHE A 34 -4.15 -9.93 -5.73
C PHE A 34 -2.83 -9.40 -6.31
N ILE A 35 -2.24 -10.14 -7.26
CA ILE A 35 -0.99 -9.74 -7.91
C ILE A 35 -1.18 -8.45 -8.71
N GLU A 36 -2.28 -8.32 -9.44
CA GLU A 36 -2.56 -7.10 -10.21
C GLU A 36 -2.73 -5.86 -9.32
N GLU A 37 -3.39 -5.99 -8.17
CA GLU A 37 -3.52 -4.89 -7.21
C GLU A 37 -2.18 -4.52 -6.55
N LEU A 38 -1.29 -5.49 -6.30
CA LEU A 38 0.08 -5.20 -5.87
C LEU A 38 0.89 -4.44 -6.94
N LYS A 39 0.74 -4.76 -8.23
CA LYS A 39 1.40 -4.03 -9.32
C LYS A 39 0.91 -2.58 -9.44
N LYS A 40 -0.41 -2.37 -9.26
CA LYS A 40 -0.98 -1.01 -9.20
C LYS A 40 -0.41 -0.23 -8.03
N LEU A 41 -0.33 -0.85 -6.85
CA LEU A 41 0.27 -0.24 -5.67
C LEU A 41 1.74 0.13 -5.88
N GLN A 42 2.50 -0.72 -6.58
CA GLN A 42 3.87 -0.41 -6.98
C GLN A 42 3.94 0.83 -7.89
N THR A 43 3.01 0.96 -8.82
CA THR A 43 2.93 2.14 -9.71
C THR A 43 2.60 3.40 -8.92
N GLU A 44 1.65 3.34 -7.99
CA GLU A 44 1.31 4.46 -7.10
C GLU A 44 2.49 4.88 -6.21
N LEU A 45 3.26 3.92 -5.68
CA LEU A 45 4.49 4.22 -4.95
C LEU A 45 5.46 5.01 -5.85
N ASN A 46 5.68 4.56 -7.08
CA ASN A 46 6.58 5.24 -8.01
C ASN A 46 6.10 6.66 -8.38
N ILE A 47 4.79 6.87 -8.53
CA ILE A 47 4.23 8.23 -8.72
C ILE A 47 4.49 9.11 -7.49
N THR A 48 4.32 8.55 -6.29
CA THR A 48 4.55 9.24 -5.01
C THR A 48 6.03 9.64 -4.86
N ILE A 49 6.95 8.81 -5.35
CA ILE A 49 8.40 9.12 -5.41
C ILE A 49 8.66 10.32 -6.30
N LEU A 50 8.13 10.31 -7.52
CA LEU A 50 8.32 11.40 -8.50
C LEU A 50 7.79 12.76 -7.98
N GLN A 51 6.84 12.74 -7.06
CA GLN A 51 6.29 13.93 -6.41
C GLN A 51 7.12 14.39 -5.19
N ASN A 52 8.31 13.82 -4.95
CA ASN A 52 9.20 14.11 -3.81
C ASN A 52 8.53 13.94 -2.44
N SER A 53 7.50 13.10 -2.34
CA SER A 53 6.78 12.88 -1.07
C SER A 53 7.48 11.87 -0.15
N ILE A 54 8.49 11.14 -0.65
CA ILE A 54 9.30 10.16 0.10
C ILE A 54 10.76 10.34 -0.31
N LYS A 55 11.70 10.11 0.63
CA LYS A 55 13.14 10.06 0.30
C LYS A 55 13.42 8.92 -0.69
N ASP A 56 14.16 9.20 -1.76
CA ASP A 56 14.47 8.26 -2.85
C ASP A 56 14.95 6.89 -2.36
N GLU A 57 15.85 6.85 -1.37
CA GLU A 57 16.36 5.59 -0.82
C GLU A 57 15.28 4.75 -0.13
N VAL A 58 14.45 5.38 0.72
CA VAL A 58 13.37 4.70 1.46
C VAL A 58 12.35 4.13 0.49
N ALA A 59 12.04 4.90 -0.55
CA ALA A 59 11.03 4.53 -1.51
C ALA A 59 11.50 3.44 -2.47
N LEU A 60 12.78 3.44 -2.85
CA LEU A 60 13.39 2.36 -3.63
C LEU A 60 13.42 1.04 -2.86
N VAL A 61 13.70 1.09 -1.54
CA VAL A 61 13.61 -0.12 -0.70
C VAL A 61 12.16 -0.61 -0.58
N ALA A 62 11.19 0.30 -0.44
CA ALA A 62 9.78 -0.07 -0.41
C ALA A 62 9.32 -0.72 -1.73
N ASP A 63 9.74 -0.17 -2.88
CA ASP A 63 9.45 -0.72 -4.21
C ASP A 63 10.02 -2.13 -4.36
N LEU A 64 11.28 -2.34 -3.94
CA LEU A 64 11.91 -3.66 -3.94
C LEU A 64 11.16 -4.67 -3.06
N GLU A 65 10.66 -4.28 -1.90
CA GLU A 65 9.89 -5.19 -1.04
C GLU A 65 8.51 -5.51 -1.66
N ILE A 66 7.84 -4.56 -2.32
CA ILE A 66 6.60 -4.83 -3.07
C ILE A 66 6.88 -5.77 -4.24
N GLN A 67 7.97 -5.56 -4.99
CA GLN A 67 8.37 -6.43 -6.09
C GLN A 67 8.65 -7.86 -5.61
N LYS A 68 9.34 -8.03 -4.47
CA LYS A 68 9.55 -9.36 -3.87
C LYS A 68 8.24 -10.02 -3.47
N ALA A 69 7.26 -9.26 -2.95
CA ALA A 69 5.94 -9.79 -2.64
C ALA A 69 5.21 -10.26 -3.91
N ILE A 70 5.26 -9.50 -5.01
CA ILE A 70 4.70 -9.90 -6.31
C ILE A 70 5.32 -11.20 -6.79
N LEU A 71 6.66 -11.27 -6.84
CA LEU A 71 7.38 -12.47 -7.28
C LEU A 71 7.07 -13.68 -6.40
N GLN A 72 6.89 -13.48 -5.09
CA GLN A 72 6.51 -14.56 -4.18
C GLN A 72 5.08 -15.05 -4.42
N ALA A 73 4.14 -14.13 -4.70
CA ALA A 73 2.74 -14.46 -5.01
C ALA A 73 2.61 -15.19 -6.36
N GLU A 74 3.47 -14.89 -7.34
CA GLU A 74 3.49 -15.54 -8.65
C GLU A 74 4.02 -16.98 -8.62
N LYS A 75 4.70 -17.40 -7.55
CA LYS A 75 5.21 -18.77 -7.43
C LYS A 75 4.05 -19.78 -7.48
N LYS A 76 4.35 -20.97 -8.05
CA LYS A 76 3.43 -22.12 -8.03
C LYS A 76 2.98 -22.44 -6.60
N THR A 77 3.92 -22.41 -5.66
CA THR A 77 3.72 -22.54 -4.21
C THR A 77 4.23 -21.29 -3.51
N PRO A 78 3.37 -20.26 -3.33
CA PRO A 78 3.72 -19.06 -2.58
C PRO A 78 4.03 -19.40 -1.13
N ASP A 79 4.92 -18.63 -0.53
CA ASP A 79 5.18 -18.71 0.92
C ASP A 79 4.50 -17.52 1.58
N LYS A 80 3.44 -17.82 2.32
CA LYS A 80 2.64 -16.84 3.05
C LYS A 80 3.50 -16.04 4.04
N HIS A 81 4.47 -16.67 4.70
CA HIS A 81 5.28 -15.98 5.70
C HIS A 81 6.18 -14.93 5.04
N SER A 82 6.85 -15.29 3.95
CA SER A 82 7.63 -14.34 3.14
C SER A 82 6.78 -13.20 2.59
N LEU A 83 5.57 -13.50 2.06
CA LEU A 83 4.64 -12.47 1.58
C LEU A 83 4.29 -11.44 2.66
N LEU A 84 3.86 -11.92 3.83
CA LEU A 84 3.52 -11.06 4.96
C LEU A 84 4.72 -10.22 5.41
N ASN A 85 5.92 -10.80 5.42
CA ASN A 85 7.15 -10.09 5.81
C ASN A 85 7.49 -8.96 4.83
N HIS A 86 7.47 -9.22 3.52
CA HIS A 86 7.73 -8.22 2.50
C HIS A 86 6.74 -7.06 2.55
N ILE A 87 5.44 -7.35 2.66
CA ILE A 87 4.40 -6.31 2.78
C ILE A 87 4.55 -5.51 4.09
N THR A 88 4.89 -6.16 5.20
CA THR A 88 5.12 -5.47 6.48
C THR A 88 6.30 -4.52 6.40
N LYS A 89 7.41 -4.94 5.78
CA LYS A 89 8.59 -4.08 5.58
C LYS A 89 8.26 -2.89 4.70
N ALA A 90 7.61 -3.10 3.56
CA ALA A 90 7.16 -2.02 2.70
C ALA A 90 6.27 -1.02 3.46
N LYS A 91 5.31 -1.52 4.26
CA LYS A 91 4.40 -0.69 5.05
C LYS A 91 5.15 0.21 6.03
N ASN A 92 6.14 -0.34 6.73
CA ASN A 92 6.92 0.41 7.71
C ASN A 92 7.76 1.51 7.04
N LEU A 93 8.27 1.26 5.84
CA LEU A 93 9.06 2.22 5.07
C LEU A 93 8.21 3.40 4.56
N VAL A 94 6.96 3.14 4.19
CA VAL A 94 6.01 4.15 3.69
C VAL A 94 5.03 4.63 4.75
N ALA A 95 5.29 4.38 6.03
CA ALA A 95 4.38 4.72 7.14
C ALA A 95 4.05 6.22 7.22
N GLY A 96 4.92 7.09 6.67
CA GLY A 96 4.66 8.53 6.56
C GLY A 96 3.68 8.94 5.45
N VAL A 97 3.28 8.01 4.58
CA VAL A 97 2.31 8.23 3.50
C VAL A 97 1.08 7.38 3.77
N ALA A 98 0.08 8.01 4.42
CA ALA A 98 -1.12 7.33 4.91
C ALA A 98 -1.79 6.43 3.85
N GLY A 99 -1.98 6.93 2.62
CA GLY A 99 -2.63 6.17 1.55
C GLY A 99 -1.89 4.87 1.16
N LEU A 100 -0.55 4.91 1.09
CA LEU A 100 0.27 3.72 0.79
C LEU A 100 0.32 2.76 1.97
N ALA A 101 0.46 3.28 3.19
CA ALA A 101 0.49 2.48 4.41
C ALA A 101 -0.84 1.73 4.65
N ASP A 102 -1.97 2.38 4.35
CA ASP A 102 -3.30 1.80 4.43
C ASP A 102 -3.50 0.71 3.37
N ALA A 103 -3.12 0.97 2.11
CA ALA A 103 -3.21 -0.01 1.04
C ALA A 103 -2.36 -1.27 1.32
N LEU A 104 -1.13 -1.09 1.83
CA LEU A 104 -0.29 -2.22 2.28
C LEU A 104 -0.88 -2.94 3.49
N GLY A 105 -1.58 -2.24 4.37
CA GLY A 105 -2.36 -2.85 5.45
C GLY A 105 -3.48 -3.74 4.93
N GLN A 106 -4.22 -3.29 3.91
CA GLN A 106 -5.26 -4.11 3.28
C GLN A 106 -4.66 -5.31 2.53
N ALA A 107 -3.55 -5.12 1.81
CA ALA A 107 -2.83 -6.20 1.16
C ALA A 107 -2.39 -7.28 2.16
N TYR A 108 -1.89 -6.88 3.33
CA TYR A 108 -1.49 -7.76 4.41
C TYR A 108 -2.65 -8.63 4.91
N GLU A 109 -3.80 -8.01 5.21
CA GLU A 109 -5.00 -8.76 5.60
C GLU A 109 -5.47 -9.69 4.47
N LYS A 110 -5.33 -9.26 3.21
CA LYS A 110 -5.74 -10.10 2.07
C LYS A 110 -4.85 -11.32 1.89
N ILE A 111 -3.55 -11.21 2.14
CA ILE A 111 -2.62 -12.35 2.14
C ILE A 111 -3.08 -13.40 3.16
N LYS A 112 -3.53 -12.98 4.35
CA LYS A 112 -3.99 -13.93 5.38
C LYS A 112 -5.17 -14.78 4.91
N LEU A 113 -6.02 -14.23 4.04
CA LEU A 113 -7.24 -14.85 3.53
C LEU A 113 -7.02 -15.71 2.28
N LEU A 114 -6.12 -15.28 1.37
CA LEU A 114 -5.95 -15.90 0.04
C LEU A 114 -4.82 -16.94 -0.06
N PHE A 115 -3.85 -16.91 0.85
CA PHE A 115 -2.66 -17.77 0.86
C PHE A 115 -2.54 -18.48 2.21
#